data_AF-W1XSY2-F1
#
_entry.id   AF-W1XSY2-F1
#
_cell.length_a   1.000
_cell.length_b   1.000
_cell.length_c   1.000
_cell.angle_alpha   90.00
_cell.angle_beta   90.00
_cell.angle_gamma   90.00
#
_symmetry.space_group_name_H-M   'P 1'
#
loop_
_entity.id
_entity.type
_entity.pdbx_description
1 polymer ?
#
loop_
_entity_poly.entity_id
_entity_poly.type
_entity_poly.pdbx_seq_one_letter_code
_entity_poly.pdbx_strand_id
1 'polypeptide(L)'
;KATSLRVDNRSDKLPYLAYSWLENEKGEKSDDLLVALPPIQRLEPKATTQVRIVKQASTTKLPGDRETLFFYNMREIPPAPEKNSDHAVLQDAIQ
;
A
#
# COMPACT_ATOMS: atom_id res chain seq x y z
N LYS A 1 11.64 -10.16 11.82
CA LYS A 1 11.81 -8.72 12.14
C LYS A 1 11.03 -7.91 11.11
N ALA A 2 10.39 -6.81 11.51
CA ALA A 2 9.55 -5.99 10.61
C ALA A 2 10.01 -4.53 10.64
N THR A 3 9.88 -3.84 9.51
CA THR A 3 10.10 -2.40 9.36
C THR A 3 8.75 -1.71 9.17
N SER A 4 8.64 -0.44 9.52
CA SER A 4 7.36 0.27 9.53
C SER A 4 7.40 1.54 8.71
N LEU A 5 6.34 1.76 7.95
CA LEU A 5 6.09 2.93 7.12
C LEU A 5 4.88 3.67 7.71
N ARG A 6 5.01 4.99 7.85
CA ARG A 6 3.91 5.87 8.27
C ARG A 6 3.14 6.29 7.01
N VAL A 7 1.81 6.21 7.07
CA VAL A 7 0.91 6.65 6.00
C VAL A 7 -0.04 7.69 6.57
N ASP A 8 -0.13 8.84 5.91
CA ASP A 8 -0.97 9.96 6.33
C ASP A 8 -2.01 10.26 5.26
N ASN A 9 -3.30 10.22 5.62
CA ASN A 9 -4.35 10.77 4.76
C ASN A 9 -4.36 12.29 4.92
N ARG A 10 -3.86 13.01 3.91
CA ARG A 10 -3.79 14.47 3.94
C ARG A 10 -5.09 15.16 3.58
N SER A 11 -6.11 14.43 3.12
CA SER A 11 -7.42 14.99 2.81
C SER A 11 -8.11 15.53 4.05
N ASP A 12 -8.74 16.70 3.90
CA ASP A 12 -9.56 17.33 4.93
C ASP A 12 -10.96 16.72 5.02
N LYS A 13 -11.41 15.97 4.02
CA LYS A 13 -12.84 15.63 3.85
C LYS A 13 -13.10 14.17 3.52
N LEU A 14 -12.24 13.53 2.73
CA LEU A 14 -12.52 12.23 2.17
C LEU A 14 -11.74 11.12 2.91
N PRO A 15 -12.41 10.02 3.29
CA PRO A 15 -11.71 8.80 3.66
C PRO A 15 -11.17 8.11 2.41
N TYR A 16 -10.11 7.32 2.54
CA TYR A 16 -9.55 6.51 1.45
C TYR A 16 -9.30 5.08 1.91
N LEU A 17 -9.34 4.11 1.00
CA LEU A 17 -8.65 2.84 1.22
C LEU A 17 -7.21 2.98 0.71
N ALA A 18 -6.23 2.69 1.55
CA ALA A 18 -4.85 2.52 1.16
C ALA A 18 -4.59 1.03 0.90
N TYR A 19 -4.28 0.68 -0.34
CA TYR A 19 -3.87 -0.67 -0.73
C TYR A 19 -2.36 -0.70 -0.93
N SER A 20 -1.65 -1.58 -0.23
CA SER A 20 -0.19 -1.62 -0.18
C SER A 20 0.33 -3.00 -0.57
N TRP A 21 1.41 -3.04 -1.35
CA TRP A 21 2.06 -4.28 -1.76
C TRP A 21 3.54 -4.08 -2.06
N LEU A 22 4.24 -5.20 -2.23
CA LEU A 22 5.64 -5.21 -2.65
C LEU A 22 5.76 -5.88 -4.02
N GLU A 23 6.69 -5.38 -4.80
CA GLU A 23 7.12 -5.97 -6.07
C GLU A 23 8.61 -6.29 -6.03
N ASN A 24 9.01 -7.33 -6.75
CA ASN A 24 10.41 -7.63 -6.98
C ASN A 24 11.03 -6.67 -8.03
N GLU A 25 12.31 -6.84 -8.33
CA GLU A 25 13.03 -6.04 -9.33
C GLU A 25 12.43 -6.08 -10.75
N LYS A 26 11.59 -7.07 -11.05
CA LYS A 26 10.89 -7.23 -12.34
C LYS A 26 9.50 -6.60 -12.34
N GLY A 27 9.09 -5.95 -11.24
CA GLY A 27 7.74 -5.39 -11.08
C GLY A 27 6.67 -6.43 -10.77
N GLU A 28 7.07 -7.66 -10.42
CA GLU A 28 6.12 -8.72 -10.11
C GLU A 28 5.71 -8.64 -8.63
N LYS A 29 4.41 -8.49 -8.38
CA LYS A 29 3.87 -8.54 -7.02
C LYS A 29 4.07 -9.94 -6.43
N SER A 30 4.73 -10.03 -5.27
CA SER A 30 4.87 -11.27 -4.52
C SER A 30 4.93 -11.00 -3.02
N ASP A 31 4.25 -11.85 -2.27
CA ASP A 31 4.23 -11.86 -0.81
C ASP A 31 5.18 -12.94 -0.25
N ASP A 32 5.95 -13.63 -1.10
CA ASP A 32 6.71 -14.81 -0.70
C ASP A 32 7.84 -14.46 0.26
N LEU A 33 8.59 -13.39 -0.01
CA LEU A 33 9.79 -12.99 0.73
C LEU A 33 9.52 -11.90 1.76
N LEU A 34 8.68 -10.93 1.40
CA LEU A 34 8.33 -9.77 2.20
C LEU A 34 6.84 -9.46 1.99
N VAL A 35 6.14 -9.05 3.04
CA VAL A 35 4.71 -8.70 2.96
C VAL A 35 4.45 -7.35 3.61
N ALA A 36 3.63 -6.53 2.96
CA ALA A 36 3.10 -5.28 3.52
C ALA A 36 1.78 -5.53 4.26
N LEU A 37 1.74 -5.23 5.57
CA LEU A 37 0.57 -5.46 6.43
C LEU A 37 0.13 -4.18 7.18
N PRO A 38 -1.18 -3.87 7.24
CA PRO A 38 -2.25 -4.53 6.50
C PRO A 38 -2.15 -4.25 4.99
N PRO A 39 -2.54 -5.19 4.12
CA PRO A 39 -2.46 -4.99 2.67
C PRO A 39 -3.52 -3.99 2.20
N ILE A 40 -4.67 -3.89 2.87
CA ILE A 40 -5.67 -2.86 2.64
C ILE A 40 -6.17 -2.30 3.97
N GLN A 41 -6.32 -0.99 4.07
CA GLN A 41 -6.86 -0.32 5.26
C GLN A 41 -7.59 0.96 4.90
N ARG A 42 -8.62 1.29 5.67
CA ARG A 42 -9.33 2.56 5.56
C ARG A 42 -8.65 3.63 6.40
N LEU A 43 -8.41 4.80 5.83
CA LEU A 43 -7.91 5.98 6.51
C LEU A 43 -8.98 7.07 6.49
N GLU A 44 -9.43 7.49 7.66
CA GLU A 44 -10.31 8.66 7.81
C GLU A 44 -9.57 9.97 7.45
N PRO A 45 -10.28 11.07 7.18
CA PRO A 45 -9.66 12.37 6.95
C PRO A 45 -8.67 12.73 8.06
N LYS A 46 -7.50 13.26 7.68
CA LYS A 46 -6.38 13.60 8.60
C LYS A 46 -5.84 12.45 9.44
N ALA A 47 -6.27 11.21 9.21
CA ALA A 47 -5.78 10.07 9.97
C ALA A 47 -4.35 9.70 9.57
N THR A 48 -3.60 9.24 10.57
CA THR A 48 -2.30 8.59 10.41
C THR A 48 -2.45 7.12 10.73
N THR A 49 -1.82 6.28 9.92
CA THR A 49 -1.70 4.85 10.19
C THR A 49 -0.29 4.36 9.85
N GLN A 50 -0.08 3.06 9.99
CA GLN A 50 1.17 2.39 9.74
C GLN A 50 0.96 1.18 8.84
N VAL A 51 1.89 0.98 7.91
CA VAL A 51 2.07 -0.26 7.16
C VAL A 51 3.38 -0.89 7.60
N ARG A 52 3.38 -2.19 7.88
CA ARG A 52 4.54 -2.95 8.32
C ARG A 52 5.03 -3.84 7.20
N ILE A 53 6.30 -3.74 6.87
CA ILE A 53 7.00 -4.66 6.00
C ILE A 53 7.55 -5.81 6.84
N VAL A 54 6.99 -7.00 6.66
CA VAL A 54 7.27 -8.19 7.46
C VAL A 54 8.07 -9.20 6.64
N LYS A 55 9.20 -9.65 7.19
CA LYS A 55 10.00 -10.74 6.59
C LYS A 55 9.29 -12.09 6.75
N GLN A 56 9.22 -12.84 5.66
CA GLN A 56 8.72 -14.21 5.65
C GLN A 56 9.83 -15.21 6.01
N ALA A 57 9.47 -16.47 6.25
CA ALA A 57 10.47 -17.52 6.52
C ALA A 57 11.39 -17.75 5.31
N SER A 58 10.88 -17.55 4.09
CA SER A 58 11.62 -17.75 2.84
C SER A 58 12.66 -16.65 2.56
N THR A 59 12.71 -15.55 3.32
CA THR A 59 13.68 -14.46 3.13
C THR A 59 15.13 -14.96 3.28
N THR A 60 15.35 -16.13 3.89
CA THR A 60 16.66 -16.80 3.94
C THR A 60 17.21 -17.21 2.56
N LYS A 61 16.36 -17.23 1.53
CA LYS A 61 16.74 -17.47 0.13
C LYS A 61 17.41 -16.25 -0.53
N LEU A 62 17.35 -15.07 0.09
CA LEU A 62 18.01 -13.89 -0.44
C LEU A 62 19.54 -13.98 -0.28
N PRO A 63 20.30 -13.37 -1.21
CA PRO A 63 21.75 -13.23 -1.06
C PRO A 63 22.13 -12.60 0.28
N GLY A 64 23.12 -13.18 0.98
CA GLY A 64 23.62 -12.67 2.26
C GLY A 64 24.81 -11.71 2.13
N ASP A 65 25.40 -11.61 0.93
CA ASP A 65 26.60 -10.84 0.60
C ASP A 65 26.29 -9.48 -0.06
N ARG A 66 25.04 -9.23 -0.41
CA ARG A 66 24.58 -8.03 -1.12
C ARG A 66 23.14 -7.69 -0.77
N GLU A 67 22.75 -6.45 -1.03
CA GLU A 67 21.36 -6.01 -0.89
C GLU A 67 20.50 -6.55 -2.05
N THR A 68 19.20 -6.71 -1.79
CA THR A 68 18.20 -7.06 -2.79
C THR A 68 17.17 -5.93 -2.88
N LEU A 69 16.87 -5.50 -4.10
CA LEU A 69 15.91 -4.43 -4.36
C LEU A 69 14.47 -4.97 -4.36
N PHE A 70 13.58 -4.23 -3.71
CA PHE A 70 12.13 -4.40 -3.77
C PHE A 70 11.48 -3.03 -3.91
N PHE A 71 10.33 -2.97 -4.57
CA PHE A 71 9.53 -1.76 -4.68
C PHE A 71 8.32 -1.86 -3.74
N TYR A 72 8.20 -0.91 -2.83
CA TYR A 72 6.98 -0.71 -2.07
C TYR A 72 6.02 0.14 -2.90
N ASN A 73 4.83 -0.40 -3.12
CA ASN A 73 3.75 0.28 -3.83
C ASN A 73 2.59 0.55 -2.88
N MET A 74 1.92 1.68 -3.10
CA MET A 74 0.69 2.03 -2.42
C MET A 74 -0.27 2.67 -3.43
N ARG A 75 -1.54 2.31 -3.37
CA ARG A 75 -2.61 2.91 -4.16
C ARG A 75 -3.68 3.44 -3.23
N GLU A 76 -4.03 4.70 -3.39
CA GLU A 76 -5.23 5.25 -2.78
C GLU A 76 -6.46 4.82 -3.59
N ILE A 77 -7.55 4.49 -2.92
CA ILE A 77 -8.84 4.21 -3.55
C ILE A 77 -9.84 5.19 -2.93
N PRO A 78 -10.35 6.16 -3.71
CA PRO A 78 -11.33 7.12 -3.23
C PRO A 78 -12.65 6.42 -2.91
N PRO A 79 -13.52 7.04 -2.08
CA PRO A 79 -14.85 6.52 -1.84
C PRO A 79 -15.66 6.56 -3.14
N ALA A 80 -16.61 5.64 -3.30
CA ALA A 80 -17.52 5.69 -4.43
C ALA A 80 -18.28 7.04 -4.46
N PRO A 81 -18.53 7.61 -5.64
CA PRO A 81 -19.30 8.85 -5.75
C PRO A 81 -20.76 8.59 -5.33
N GLU A 82 -21.45 9.63 -4.87
CA GLU A 82 -22.86 9.50 -4.51
C GLU A 82 -23.71 9.12 -5.74
N LYS A 83 -24.63 8.16 -5.56
CA LYS A 83 -25.45 7.59 -6.65
C LYS A 83 -26.42 8.57 -7.32
N ASN A 84 -26.51 9.81 -6.86
CA ASN A 84 -27.47 10.81 -7.33
C ASN A 84 -26.87 11.88 -8.27
N SER A 85 -25.64 11.70 -8.76
CA SER A 85 -25.10 12.57 -9.82
C SER A 85 -25.52 12.05 -11.20
N ASP A 86 -26.38 12.78 -11.91
CA ASP A 86 -26.74 12.57 -13.33
C ASP A 86 -25.55 12.82 -14.31
N HIS A 87 -24.32 12.66 -13.84
CA HIS A 87 -23.09 12.97 -14.55
C HIS A 87 -22.14 11.78 -14.52
N ALA A 88 -21.41 11.58 -15.62
CA ALA A 88 -20.31 10.62 -15.65
C ALA A 88 -19.21 11.06 -14.68
N VAL A 89 -18.74 10.13 -13.84
CA VAL A 89 -17.68 10.39 -12.85
C VAL A 89 -16.41 9.65 -13.26
N LEU A 90 -15.31 10.38 -13.43
CA LEU A 90 -13.96 9.82 -13.49
C LEU A 90 -13.37 9.82 -12.08
N GLN A 91 -12.91 8.66 -11.60
CA GLN A 91 -12.17 8.56 -10.35
C GLN A 91 -10.71 8.29 -10.65
N ASP A 92 -9.84 9.18 -10.18
CA ASP A 92 -8.40 9.02 -10.27
C ASP A 92 -7.84 8.51 -8.94
N ALA A 93 -6.80 7.69 -9.04
CA ALA A 93 -6.04 7.17 -7.92
C ALA A 93 -4.56 7.47 -8.17
N ILE A 94 -3.90 8.11 -7.21
CA ILE A 94 -2.46 8.34 -7.26
C ILE A 94 -1.73 7.08 -6.79
N GLN A 95 -0.62 6.75 -7.46
CA GLN A 95 0.31 5.67 -7.11
C GLN A 95 1.62 6.28 -6.59
#